data_AF-A0A256ZFJ7-F1
#
_entry.id   AF-A0A256ZFJ7-F1
#
_cell.length_a   1.000
_cell.length_b   1.000
_cell.length_c   1.000
_cell.angle_alpha   90.00
_cell.angle_beta   90.00
_cell.angle_gamma   90.00
#
_symmetry.space_group_name_H-M   'P 1'
#
loop_
_entity.id
_entity.type
_entity.pdbx_description
1 polymer ?
#
loop_
_entity_poly.entity_id
_entity_poly.type
_entity_poly.pdbx_seq_one_letter_code
_entity_poly.pdbx_strand_id
1 'polypeptide(L)'
;MSAPSRILASLSSLGEWIDMQKKAINMFKEINEGVKSADRLSLVLLTRQAFQHMIKTLKAFDQWLNDPFILNYITKDMLEDVWSTTYKLLNELLLLDIRHTQAVKEVAEKTIREGKLPPMIELRGGREEGAERRTLFPL
;
A
#
# COMPACT_ATOMS: atom_id res chain seq x y z
N MET A 1 -17.56 22.29 24.54
CA MET A 1 -16.14 22.70 24.39
C MET A 1 -16.07 24.04 23.66
N SER A 2 -15.22 24.96 24.09
CA SER A 2 -15.02 26.25 23.39
C SER A 2 -14.19 26.06 22.12
N ALA A 3 -14.21 27.04 21.20
CA ALA A 3 -13.44 26.97 19.94
C ALA A 3 -11.92 26.82 20.15
N PRO A 4 -11.28 27.51 21.11
CA PRO A 4 -9.86 27.30 21.44
C PRO A 4 -9.55 25.87 21.91
N SER A 5 -10.43 25.27 22.72
CA SER A 5 -10.25 23.88 23.19
C SER A 5 -10.29 22.87 22.06
N ARG A 6 -11.11 23.12 21.02
CA ARG A 6 -11.19 22.25 19.83
C ARG A 6 -9.91 22.35 18.99
N ILE A 7 -9.39 23.55 18.80
CA ILE A 7 -8.13 23.77 18.06
C ILE A 7 -6.95 23.09 18.76
N LEU A 8 -6.83 23.22 20.09
CA LEU A 8 -5.77 22.56 20.86
C LEU A 8 -5.85 21.03 20.76
N ALA A 9 -7.07 20.46 20.77
CA ALA A 9 -7.26 19.03 20.58
C ALA A 9 -6.85 18.55 19.18
N SER A 10 -7.16 19.33 18.13
CA SER A 10 -6.69 19.06 16.77
C SER A 10 -5.16 19.11 16.69
N LEU A 11 -4.51 20.09 17.32
CA LEU A 11 -3.05 20.17 17.36
C LEU A 11 -2.40 18.99 18.10
N SER A 12 -2.96 18.55 19.23
CA SER A 12 -2.46 17.34 19.92
C SER A 12 -2.60 16.09 19.06
N SER A 13 -3.71 15.95 18.32
CA SER A 13 -3.92 14.80 17.43
C SER A 13 -2.89 14.74 16.28
N LEU A 14 -2.46 15.90 15.77
CA LEU A 14 -1.38 15.99 14.79
C LEU A 14 -0.03 15.57 15.39
N GLY A 15 0.24 15.95 16.64
CA GLY A 15 1.45 15.53 17.37
C GLY A 15 1.52 14.02 17.57
N GLU A 16 0.42 13.40 18.02
CA GLU A 16 0.31 11.94 18.18
C GLU A 16 0.53 11.21 16.85
N TRP A 17 -0.02 11.75 15.76
CA TRP A 17 0.19 11.20 14.43
C TRP A 17 1.66 11.23 14.02
N ILE A 18 2.35 12.36 14.26
CA ILE A 18 3.80 12.49 13.97
C ILE A 18 4.60 11.42 14.74
N ASP A 19 4.30 11.22 16.02
CA ASP A 19 5.00 10.22 16.83
C ASP A 19 4.73 8.79 16.38
N MET A 20 3.50 8.50 15.92
CA MET A 20 3.17 7.21 15.30
C MET A 20 4.00 6.98 14.03
N GLN A 21 4.15 7.99 13.16
CA GLN A 21 4.94 7.88 11.94
C GLN A 21 6.44 7.68 12.23
N LYS A 22 6.99 8.38 13.23
CA LYS A 22 8.39 8.17 13.66
C LYS A 22 8.63 6.75 14.15
N LYS A 23 7.71 6.20 14.96
CA LYS A 23 7.78 4.80 15.41
C LYS A 23 7.71 3.82 14.25
N ALA A 24 6.83 4.08 13.28
CA ALA A 24 6.71 3.25 12.08
C ALA A 24 7.99 3.25 11.25
N ILE A 25 8.65 4.40 11.08
CA ILE A 25 9.95 4.50 10.37
C ILE A 25 10.98 3.58 11.02
N ASN A 26 11.11 3.62 12.35
CA ASN A 26 12.09 2.78 13.05
C ASN A 26 11.78 1.29 12.89
N MET A 27 10.51 0.91 13.07
CA MET A 27 10.06 -0.47 12.87
C MET A 27 10.36 -0.98 11.45
N PHE A 28 10.06 -0.19 10.41
CA PHE A 28 10.33 -0.62 9.03
C PHE A 28 11.82 -0.65 8.67
N LYS A 29 12.65 0.18 9.32
CA LYS A 29 14.13 0.09 9.18
C LYS A 29 14.64 -1.24 9.72
N GLU A 30 14.24 -1.60 10.94
CA GLU A 30 14.62 -2.88 11.57
C GLU A 30 14.14 -4.08 10.74
N ILE A 31 12.89 -4.03 10.24
CA ILE A 31 12.37 -5.06 9.33
C ILE A 31 13.24 -5.17 8.08
N ASN A 32 13.59 -4.05 7.45
CA ASN A 32 14.34 -4.03 6.20
C ASN A 32 15.75 -4.61 6.34
N GLU A 33 16.37 -4.49 7.52
CA GLU A 33 17.67 -5.13 7.80
C GLU A 33 17.57 -6.66 7.77
N GLY A 34 16.46 -7.22 8.25
CA GLY A 34 16.19 -8.67 8.25
C GLY A 34 15.65 -9.24 6.93
N VAL A 35 15.22 -8.40 5.99
CA VAL A 35 14.60 -8.86 4.73
C VAL A 35 15.54 -9.70 3.86
N LYS A 36 16.86 -9.45 3.90
CA LYS A 36 17.83 -10.19 3.06
C LYS A 36 17.91 -11.68 3.41
N SER A 37 17.62 -12.05 4.66
CA SER A 37 17.60 -13.43 5.13
C SER A 37 16.19 -14.00 5.26
N ALA A 38 15.15 -13.24 4.88
CA ALA A 38 13.76 -13.66 4.99
C ALA A 38 13.41 -14.73 3.95
N ASP A 39 12.72 -15.77 4.39
CA ASP A 39 12.13 -16.76 3.47
C ASP A 39 10.95 -16.17 2.68
N ARG A 40 10.46 -16.92 1.70
CA ARG A 40 9.39 -16.47 0.80
C ARG A 40 8.09 -16.09 1.54
N LEU A 41 7.68 -16.83 2.56
CA LEU A 41 6.48 -16.51 3.34
C LEU A 41 6.70 -15.23 4.13
N SER A 42 7.86 -15.10 4.78
CA SER A 42 8.24 -13.89 5.50
C SER A 42 8.21 -12.65 4.60
N LEU A 43 8.76 -12.72 3.39
CA LEU A 43 8.70 -11.63 2.41
C LEU A 43 7.25 -11.24 2.08
N VAL A 44 6.37 -12.21 1.83
CA VAL A 44 4.94 -11.94 1.57
C VAL A 44 4.28 -11.20 2.75
N LEU A 45 4.50 -11.66 3.98
CA LEU A 45 3.91 -11.06 5.17
C LEU A 45 4.41 -9.64 5.41
N LEU A 46 5.73 -9.42 5.30
CA LEU A 46 6.35 -8.12 5.47
C LEU A 46 5.90 -7.12 4.39
N THR A 47 5.85 -7.54 3.13
CA THR A 47 5.32 -6.70 2.04
C THR A 47 3.85 -6.33 2.29
N ARG A 48 3.00 -7.28 2.72
CA ARG A 48 1.61 -6.99 3.06
C ARG A 48 1.50 -5.98 4.20
N GLN A 49 2.32 -6.12 5.24
CA GLN A 49 2.34 -5.18 6.35
C GLN A 49 2.74 -3.77 5.91
N ALA A 50 3.74 -3.65 5.04
CA ALA A 50 4.15 -2.38 4.44
C ALA A 50 3.00 -1.76 3.61
N PHE A 51 2.34 -2.55 2.76
CA PHE A 51 1.18 -2.09 1.99
C PHE A 51 0.04 -1.60 2.88
N GLN A 52 -0.32 -2.34 3.94
CA GLN A 52 -1.36 -1.90 4.88
C GLN A 52 -1.01 -0.56 5.53
N HIS A 53 0.26 -0.38 5.93
CA HIS A 53 0.69 0.89 6.49
C HIS A 53 0.63 2.02 5.46
N MET A 54 1.10 1.80 4.24
CA MET A 54 1.02 2.80 3.17
C MET A 54 -0.42 3.20 2.87
N ILE A 55 -1.34 2.23 2.75
CA ILE A 55 -2.77 2.49 2.53
C ILE A 55 -3.33 3.36 3.67
N LYS A 56 -3.02 3.03 4.93
CA LYS A 56 -3.48 3.81 6.09
C LYS A 56 -2.96 5.26 6.03
N THR A 57 -1.67 5.43 5.73
CA THR A 57 -1.06 6.76 5.63
C THR A 57 -1.64 7.58 4.48
N LEU A 58 -1.82 6.97 3.30
CA LEU A 58 -2.42 7.64 2.14
C LEU A 58 -3.87 8.06 2.41
N LYS A 59 -4.68 7.19 3.03
CA LYS A 59 -6.05 7.53 3.44
C LYS A 59 -6.09 8.70 4.42
N ALA A 60 -5.16 8.75 5.38
CA ALA A 60 -5.08 9.87 6.31
C ALA A 60 -4.68 11.18 5.61
N PHE A 61 -3.76 11.13 4.64
CA PHE A 61 -3.42 12.31 3.84
C PHE A 61 -4.58 12.77 2.95
N ASP A 62 -5.33 11.85 2.36
CA ASP A 62 -6.53 12.18 1.59
C ASP A 62 -7.61 12.84 2.48
N GLN A 63 -7.82 12.32 3.69
CA GLN A 63 -8.71 12.96 4.68
C GLN A 63 -8.22 14.35 5.11
N TRP A 64 -6.91 14.50 5.30
CA TRP A 64 -6.27 15.78 5.65
C TRP A 64 -6.52 16.84 4.57
N LEU A 65 -6.49 16.48 3.29
CA LEU A 65 -6.82 17.37 2.16
C LEU A 65 -8.31 17.76 2.10
N ASN A 66 -9.18 17.06 2.83
CA ASN A 66 -10.60 17.37 2.96
C ASN A 66 -10.95 18.08 4.28
N ASP A 67 -9.99 18.26 5.19
CA ASP A 67 -10.23 18.85 6.52
C ASP A 67 -10.16 20.40 6.48
N PRO A 68 -11.27 21.12 6.73
CA PRO A 68 -11.27 22.59 6.72
C PRO A 68 -10.29 23.21 7.72
N PHE A 69 -10.03 22.56 8.85
CA PHE A 69 -9.04 23.05 9.80
C PHE A 69 -7.66 23.11 9.15
N ILE A 70 -7.26 22.03 8.48
CA ILE A 70 -5.98 21.93 7.78
C ILE A 70 -5.89 22.91 6.63
N LEU A 71 -6.95 23.00 5.83
CA LEU A 71 -6.99 23.86 4.65
C LEU A 71 -6.82 25.34 4.99
N ASN A 72 -7.12 25.76 6.23
CA ASN A 72 -6.88 27.12 6.70
C ASN A 72 -5.40 27.43 6.99
N TYR A 73 -4.55 26.42 7.19
CA TYR A 73 -3.13 26.60 7.56
C TYR A 73 -2.15 26.08 6.51
N ILE A 74 -2.60 25.24 5.58
CA ILE A 74 -1.75 24.70 4.52
C ILE A 74 -1.37 25.78 3.52
N THR A 75 -0.09 25.85 3.14
CA THR A 75 0.39 26.80 2.13
C THR A 75 0.52 26.12 0.76
N LYS A 76 0.64 26.93 -0.30
CA LYS A 76 0.90 26.42 -1.66
C LYS A 76 2.18 25.57 -1.71
N ASP A 77 3.25 26.03 -1.10
CA ASP A 77 4.54 25.31 -1.09
C ASP A 77 4.41 23.93 -0.43
N MET A 78 3.62 23.82 0.65
CA MET A 78 3.33 22.54 1.28
C MET A 78 2.55 21.60 0.34
N LEU A 79 1.59 22.13 -0.41
CA LEU A 79 0.82 21.35 -1.40
C LEU A 79 1.70 20.90 -2.57
N GLU A 80 2.61 21.75 -3.04
CA GLU A 80 3.57 21.40 -4.09
C GLU A 80 4.52 20.27 -3.67
N ASP A 81 5.00 20.31 -2.42
CA ASP A 81 5.81 19.22 -1.85
C ASP A 81 5.02 17.90 -1.77
N VAL A 82 3.80 17.96 -1.22
CA VAL A 82 2.87 16.81 -1.14
C VAL A 82 2.61 16.22 -2.53
N TRP A 83 2.32 17.06 -3.52
CA TRP A 83 2.10 16.63 -4.89
C TRP A 83 3.34 15.96 -5.49
N SER A 84 4.50 16.62 -5.40
CA SER A 84 5.74 16.11 -6.00
C SER A 84 6.15 14.76 -5.42
N THR A 85 5.93 14.56 -4.13
CA THR A 85 6.20 13.30 -3.43
C THR A 85 5.17 12.24 -3.78
N THR A 86 3.87 12.59 -3.80
CA THR A 86 2.79 11.67 -4.20
C THR A 86 2.99 11.17 -5.62
N TYR A 87 3.37 12.05 -6.55
CA TYR A 87 3.65 11.69 -7.94
C TYR A 87 4.79 10.68 -8.07
N LYS A 88 5.87 10.83 -7.29
CA LYS A 88 6.98 9.86 -7.27
C LYS A 88 6.51 8.49 -6.77
N LEU A 89 5.82 8.46 -5.63
CA LEU A 89 5.30 7.21 -5.04
C LEU A 89 4.33 6.49 -5.98
N LEU A 90 3.43 7.25 -6.63
CA LEU A 90 2.49 6.71 -7.61
C LEU A 90 3.22 6.04 -8.77
N ASN A 91 4.20 6.72 -9.36
CA ASN A 91 4.97 6.17 -10.47
C ASN A 91 5.78 4.93 -10.06
N GLU A 92 6.42 4.96 -8.90
CA GLU A 92 7.15 3.78 -8.39
C GLU A 92 6.23 2.59 -8.17
N LEU A 93 5.02 2.81 -7.64
CA LEU A 93 4.01 1.77 -7.45
C LEU A 93 3.51 1.21 -8.78
N LEU A 94 3.18 2.07 -9.75
CA LEU A 94 2.72 1.64 -11.08
C LEU A 94 3.81 0.85 -11.81
N LEU A 95 5.06 1.29 -11.75
CA LEU A 95 6.18 0.56 -12.33
C LEU A 95 6.39 -0.80 -11.65
N LEU A 96 6.25 -0.86 -10.32
CA LEU A 96 6.30 -2.12 -9.58
C LEU A 96 5.21 -3.09 -10.04
N ASP A 97 3.96 -2.62 -10.13
CA ASP A 97 2.81 -3.41 -10.56
C ASP A 97 3.02 -3.96 -11.98
N ILE A 98 3.37 -3.10 -12.94
CA ILE A 98 3.63 -3.51 -14.32
C ILE A 98 4.69 -4.61 -14.37
N ARG A 99 5.84 -4.40 -13.71
CA ARG A 99 6.96 -5.35 -13.75
C ARG A 99 6.56 -6.72 -13.19
N HIS A 100 5.92 -6.76 -12.02
CA HIS A 100 5.64 -8.03 -11.35
C HIS A 100 4.39 -8.72 -11.88
N THR A 101 3.36 -7.98 -12.29
CA THR A 101 2.19 -8.56 -12.96
C THR A 101 2.58 -9.18 -14.30
N GLN A 102 3.44 -8.51 -15.07
CA GLN A 102 3.99 -9.08 -16.30
C GLN A 102 4.85 -10.33 -16.01
N ALA A 103 5.75 -10.28 -15.02
CA ALA A 103 6.58 -11.42 -14.67
C ALA A 103 5.75 -12.63 -14.21
N VAL A 104 4.70 -12.43 -13.41
CA VAL A 104 3.81 -13.51 -12.98
C VAL A 104 3.08 -14.12 -14.18
N LYS A 105 2.61 -13.29 -15.12
CA LYS A 105 1.99 -13.76 -16.36
C LYS A 105 2.95 -14.65 -17.16
N GLU A 106 4.18 -14.21 -17.38
CA GLU A 106 5.19 -14.96 -18.14
C GLU A 106 5.54 -16.30 -17.48
N VAL A 107 5.74 -16.29 -16.15
CA VAL A 107 6.01 -17.52 -15.39
C VAL A 107 4.83 -18.48 -15.48
N ALA A 108 3.60 -17.99 -15.34
CA ALA A 108 2.40 -18.81 -15.43
C ALA A 108 2.24 -19.43 -16.82
N GLU A 109 2.40 -18.64 -17.89
CA GLU A 109 2.33 -19.12 -19.27
C GLU A 109 3.37 -20.21 -19.55
N LYS A 110 4.62 -20.00 -19.13
CA LYS A 110 5.69 -21.00 -19.27
C LYS A 110 5.35 -22.29 -18.53
N THR A 111 4.90 -22.17 -17.28
CA THR A 111 4.55 -23.29 -16.41
C THR A 111 3.42 -24.15 -17.00
N ILE A 112 2.40 -23.50 -17.57
CA ILE A 112 1.29 -24.17 -18.28
C ILE A 112 1.80 -24.88 -19.55
N ARG A 113 2.64 -24.22 -20.37
CA ARG A 113 3.21 -24.84 -21.59
C ARG A 113 4.08 -26.05 -21.28
N GLU A 114 4.75 -26.07 -20.13
CA GLU A 114 5.54 -27.21 -19.64
C GLU A 114 4.67 -28.33 -19.03
N GLY A 115 3.34 -28.20 -19.04
CA GLY A 115 2.41 -29.19 -18.48
C GLY A 115 2.43 -29.26 -16.95
N LYS A 116 3.09 -28.32 -16.26
CA LYS A 116 3.18 -28.26 -14.81
C LYS A 116 2.06 -27.37 -14.30
N LEU A 117 0.91 -27.92 -13.94
CA LEU A 117 -0.12 -27.13 -13.28
C LEU A 117 0.18 -27.07 -11.77
N PRO A 118 -0.02 -25.90 -11.12
CA PRO A 118 0.00 -25.85 -9.67
C PRO A 118 -1.04 -26.82 -9.10
N PRO A 119 -0.71 -27.62 -8.06
CA PRO A 119 -1.61 -28.65 -7.51
C PRO A 119 -3.00 -28.13 -7.13
N MET A 120 -3.07 -26.85 -6.73
CA MET A 120 -4.31 -26.20 -6.31
C MET A 120 -5.22 -25.78 -7.48
N ILE A 121 -4.70 -25.68 -8.70
CA ILE A 121 -5.49 -25.39 -9.91
C ILE A 121 -6.16 -26.68 -10.42
N GLU A 122 -5.48 -27.83 -10.32
CA GLU A 122 -6.06 -29.14 -10.67
C GLU A 122 -7.30 -29.47 -9.82
N LEU A 123 -7.30 -29.11 -8.53
CA LEU A 123 -8.45 -29.31 -7.63
C LEU A 123 -9.70 -28.50 -8.04
N ARG A 124 -9.55 -27.42 -8.82
CA ARG A 124 -10.69 -26.67 -9.37
C ARG A 124 -11.20 -27.21 -10.71
N GLY A 125 -10.45 -28.09 -11.38
CA GLY A 125 -10.80 -28.66 -12.68
C GLY A 125 -11.93 -29.70 -12.64
N GLY A 126 -12.43 -30.07 -11.45
CA GLY A 126 -13.47 -31.09 -11.28
C GLY A 126 -14.91 -30.57 -11.16
N ARG A 127 -15.15 -29.25 -11.11
CA ARG A 127 -16.52 -28.70 -11.04
C ARG A 127 -16.72 -27.47 -11.94
N GLU A 128 -17.38 -27.76 -13.04
CA GLU A 128 -18.46 -26.97 -13.66
C GLU A 128 -18.09 -25.70 -14.47
N GLU A 129 -18.36 -25.85 -15.76
CA GLU A 129 -18.81 -24.86 -16.73
C GLU A 129 -19.62 -23.73 -16.09
N GLY A 130 -19.23 -22.47 -16.32
CA GLY A 130 -20.02 -21.30 -15.92
C GLY A 130 -19.28 -20.20 -15.13
N ALA A 131 -17.96 -20.28 -14.97
CA ALA A 131 -17.21 -19.21 -14.34
C ALA A 131 -17.09 -18.00 -15.28
N GLU A 132 -17.99 -17.02 -15.13
CA GLU A 132 -17.71 -15.61 -15.38
C GLU A 132 -16.23 -15.35 -15.07
N ARG A 133 -15.50 -14.78 -16.04
CA ARG A 133 -14.12 -14.33 -15.84
C ARG A 133 -14.12 -13.35 -14.68
N ARG A 134 -13.92 -13.83 -13.45
CA ARG A 134 -13.61 -12.98 -12.31
C ARG A 134 -12.33 -12.25 -12.69
N THR A 135 -12.47 -10.99 -13.09
CA THR A 135 -11.34 -10.10 -13.31
C THR A 135 -10.57 -10.07 -12.00
N LEU A 136 -9.35 -10.61 -12.00
CA LEU A 136 -8.47 -10.64 -10.83
C LEU A 136 -8.16 -9.21 -10.33
N PHE A 137 -8.36 -8.21 -11.18
CA PHE A 137 -8.22 -6.80 -10.90
C PHE A 137 -9.53 -6.10 -11.24
N PRO A 138 -10.45 -5.88 -10.27
CA PRO A 138 -11.50 -4.90 -10.45
C PRO A 138 -10.84 -3.52 -10.43
N LEU A 139 -10.86 -2.82 -11.56
CA LEU A 139 -10.50 -1.41 -11.66
C LEU A 139 -11.66 -0.55 -11.16
#